data_AF-A0A833JBG9-F1
#
_entry.id   AF-A0A833JBG9-F1
#
_cell.length_a   1.000
_cell.length_b   1.000
_cell.length_c   1.000
_cell.angle_alpha   90.00
_cell.angle_beta   90.00
_cell.angle_gamma   90.00
#
_symmetry.space_group_name_H-M   'P 1'
#
loop_
_entity.id
_entity.type
_entity.pdbx_description
1 polymer ?
#
loop_
_entity_poly.entity_id
_entity_poly.type
_entity_poly.pdbx_seq_one_letter_code
_entity_poly.pdbx_strand_id
1 'polypeptide(L)'
;MRTEVISDLAQQKSVPWSLANFAAKKLNISRRQVYTLINGYRQDEGLVTEMLVKKSHGGKGKSLLPEAIDQIIQDVLKSHYLNKQKYSDTVVWNEIDQRCLKQNLTVG
;
A
#
# COMPACT_ATOMS: atom_id res chain seq x y z
N MET A 1 15.11 -6.08 13.06
CA MET A 1 14.69 -7.37 12.42
C MET A 1 14.74 -7.38 10.89
N ARG A 2 13.88 -6.65 10.16
CA ARG A 2 13.92 -6.66 8.68
C ARG A 2 15.16 -5.95 8.11
N THR A 3 15.51 -4.84 8.73
CA THR A 3 16.67 -4.01 8.41
C THR A 3 17.97 -4.80 8.53
N GLU A 4 18.20 -5.43 9.68
CA GLU A 4 19.35 -6.32 9.96
C GLU A 4 19.53 -7.40 8.88
N VAL A 5 18.45 -8.13 8.54
CA VAL A 5 18.52 -9.21 7.55
C VAL A 5 18.93 -8.69 6.16
N ILE A 6 18.48 -7.50 5.77
CA ILE A 6 18.83 -6.93 4.47
C ILE A 6 20.19 -6.24 4.51
N SER A 7 20.57 -5.56 5.60
CA SER A 7 21.89 -4.95 5.74
C SER A 7 23.01 -5.98 5.66
N ASP A 8 22.83 -7.13 6.32
CA ASP A 8 23.81 -8.24 6.29
C ASP A 8 23.98 -8.79 4.87
N LEU A 9 22.90 -8.85 4.09
CA LEU A 9 22.94 -9.26 2.69
C LEU A 9 23.56 -8.18 1.79
N ALA A 10 23.30 -6.91 2.09
CA ALA A 10 23.78 -5.78 1.29
C ALA A 10 25.30 -5.60 1.38
N GLN A 11 25.93 -5.98 2.50
CA GLN A 11 27.38 -5.98 2.71
C GLN A 11 28.13 -6.99 1.81
N GLN A 12 27.47 -8.07 1.37
CA GLN A 12 28.08 -9.03 0.46
C GLN A 12 28.16 -8.44 -0.94
N LYS A 13 29.26 -8.63 -1.68
CA LYS A 13 29.41 -8.12 -3.06
C LYS A 13 28.32 -8.67 -4.00
N SER A 14 27.98 -9.94 -3.85
CA SER A 14 26.90 -10.61 -4.60
C SER A 14 26.11 -11.49 -3.64
N VAL A 15 24.78 -11.54 -3.81
CA VAL A 15 23.88 -12.32 -2.96
C VAL A 15 23.40 -13.56 -3.71
N PRO A 16 23.85 -14.76 -3.30
CA PRO A 16 23.40 -16.02 -3.86
C PRO A 16 21.87 -16.18 -3.78
N TRP A 17 21.33 -16.88 -4.78
CA TRP A 17 19.91 -17.16 -4.89
C TRP A 17 19.32 -17.85 -3.65
N SER A 18 20.08 -18.78 -3.05
CA SER A 18 19.67 -19.51 -1.85
C SER A 18 19.49 -18.59 -0.63
N LEU A 19 20.42 -17.65 -0.43
CA LEU A 19 20.38 -16.68 0.65
C LEU A 19 19.24 -15.68 0.47
N ALA A 20 19.02 -15.19 -0.76
CA ALA A 20 17.87 -14.34 -1.07
C ALA A 20 16.54 -15.07 -0.85
N ASN A 21 16.46 -16.36 -1.17
CA ASN A 21 15.27 -17.18 -0.93
C ASN A 21 15.01 -17.41 0.58
N PHE A 22 16.07 -17.62 1.36
CA PHE A 22 15.96 -17.76 2.81
C PHE A 22 15.45 -16.46 3.45
N ALA A 23 16.03 -15.32 3.08
CA ALA A 23 15.57 -14.02 3.57
C ALA A 23 14.13 -13.71 3.13
N ALA A 24 13.75 -14.05 1.90
CA ALA A 24 12.38 -13.91 1.42
C ALA A 24 11.37 -14.67 2.30
N LYS A 25 11.67 -15.93 2.65
CA LYS A 25 10.85 -16.73 3.57
C LYS A 25 10.83 -16.13 4.98
N LYS A 26 11.99 -15.76 5.52
CA LYS A 26 12.11 -15.18 6.87
C LYS A 26 11.35 -13.86 7.02
N LEU A 27 11.32 -13.06 5.95
CA LEU A 27 10.68 -11.74 5.92
C LEU A 27 9.26 -11.77 5.32
N ASN A 28 8.76 -12.94 4.94
CA ASN A 28 7.47 -13.14 4.26
C ASN A 28 7.22 -12.18 3.08
N ILE A 29 8.23 -12.03 2.21
CA ILE A 29 8.16 -11.20 1.01
C ILE A 29 8.65 -11.97 -0.22
N SER A 30 8.39 -11.42 -1.41
CA SER A 30 8.92 -12.01 -2.64
C SER A 30 10.45 -11.85 -2.70
N ARG A 31 11.12 -12.83 -3.32
CA ARG A 31 12.56 -12.73 -3.63
C ARG A 31 12.91 -11.48 -4.43
N ARG A 32 12.02 -11.05 -5.34
CA ARG A 32 12.18 -9.81 -6.10
C ARG A 32 12.29 -8.60 -5.17
N GLN A 33 11.39 -8.51 -4.18
CA GLN A 33 11.44 -7.43 -3.18
C GLN A 33 12.72 -7.48 -2.35
N VAL A 34 13.26 -8.66 -2.04
CA VAL A 34 14.56 -8.77 -1.34
C VAL A 34 15.67 -8.09 -2.15
N TYR A 35 15.76 -8.34 -3.46
CA TYR A 35 16.75 -7.67 -4.31
C TYR A 35 16.52 -6.16 -4.44
N THR A 36 15.25 -5.72 -4.52
CA THR A 36 14.93 -4.28 -4.52
C THR A 36 15.47 -3.60 -3.27
N LEU A 37 15.25 -4.19 -2.09
CA LEU A 37 15.72 -3.61 -0.82
C LEU A 37 17.24 -3.64 -0.69
N ILE A 38 17.91 -4.71 -1.16
CA ILE A 38 19.37 -4.78 -1.18
C ILE A 38 19.94 -3.67 -2.06
N ASN A 39 19.33 -3.45 -3.24
CA ASN A 39 19.78 -2.43 -4.16
C ASN A 39 19.57 -1.02 -3.58
N GLY A 40 18.39 -0.73 -3.03
CA GLY A 40 18.13 0.55 -2.36
C GLY A 40 19.10 0.82 -1.22
N TYR A 41 19.33 -0.19 -0.35
CA TYR A 41 20.28 -0.06 0.76
C TYR A 41 21.71 0.30 0.32
N ARG A 42 22.15 -0.20 -0.85
CA ARG A 42 23.47 0.11 -1.41
C ARG A 42 23.54 1.49 -2.07
N GLN A 43 22.44 1.97 -2.63
CA GLN A 43 22.38 3.27 -3.31
C GLN A 43 22.23 4.42 -2.33
N ASP A 44 21.48 4.23 -1.25
CA ASP A 44 21.21 5.29 -0.28
C ASP A 44 22.19 5.26 0.93
N GLU A 45 23.39 4.69 0.77
CA GLU A 45 24.41 4.56 1.84
C GLU A 45 23.89 3.99 3.17
N GLY A 46 22.90 3.10 3.12
CA GLY A 46 22.27 2.53 4.31
C GLY A 46 21.13 3.37 4.92
N LEU A 47 20.62 4.39 4.22
CA LEU A 47 19.38 5.07 4.61
C LEU A 47 18.20 4.11 4.55
N VAL A 48 17.57 3.94 5.70
CA VAL A 48 16.55 2.92 6.02
C VAL A 48 15.14 3.37 5.56
N THR A 49 15.03 4.43 4.77
CA THR A 49 13.74 5.03 4.38
C THR A 49 12.90 4.08 3.53
N GLU A 50 13.50 3.27 2.66
CA GLU A 50 12.80 2.20 1.93
C GLU A 50 12.39 1.01 2.82
N MET A 51 13.04 0.86 3.98
CA MET A 51 12.81 -0.25 4.91
C MET A 51 11.83 0.10 6.04
N LEU A 52 11.47 1.38 6.20
CA LEU A 52 10.26 1.75 6.92
C LEU A 52 9.14 0.91 6.33
N VAL A 53 8.37 0.25 7.20
CA VAL A 53 7.21 -0.54 6.79
C VAL A 53 6.25 0.42 6.12
N LYS A 54 6.40 0.63 4.82
CA LYS A 54 5.35 1.19 3.98
C LYS A 54 4.26 0.16 4.11
N LYS A 55 3.27 0.42 4.97
CA LYS A 55 1.99 -0.29 4.92
C LYS A 55 1.65 -0.31 3.44
N SER A 56 1.63 -1.51 2.85
CA SER A 56 1.26 -1.61 1.45
C SER A 56 -0.09 -0.91 1.35
N HIS A 57 -0.23 0.06 0.46
CA HIS A 57 -1.46 0.84 0.29
C HIS A 57 -2.53 -0.02 -0.41
N GLY A 58 -2.58 -1.30 -0.07
CA GLY A 58 -3.34 -2.33 -0.73
C GLY A 58 -2.79 -2.73 -2.09
N GLY A 59 -2.76 -4.04 -2.37
CA GLY A 59 -2.84 -4.50 -3.75
C GLY A 59 -4.25 -4.28 -4.29
N LYS A 60 -4.45 -4.48 -5.59
CA LYS A 60 -5.78 -4.46 -6.24
C LYS A 60 -6.82 -5.19 -5.38
N GLY A 61 -7.78 -4.45 -4.82
CA GLY A 61 -8.86 -5.00 -3.96
C GLY A 61 -8.67 -4.83 -2.44
N LYS A 62 -7.58 -4.23 -1.96
CA LYS A 62 -7.45 -3.81 -0.56
C LYS A 62 -7.55 -2.30 -0.51
N SER A 63 -8.68 -1.79 -0.06
CA SER A 63 -8.91 -0.36 0.05
C SER A 63 -8.14 0.25 1.24
N LEU A 64 -7.83 1.54 1.11
CA LEU A 64 -7.15 2.30 2.16
C LEU A 64 -8.11 2.73 3.29
N LEU A 65 -9.41 2.57 3.05
CA LEU A 65 -10.50 3.03 3.90
C LEU A 65 -11.19 1.82 4.57
N PRO A 66 -11.93 2.04 5.66
CA PRO A 66 -12.85 1.05 6.18
C PRO A 66 -13.84 0.61 5.10
N GLU A 67 -14.12 -0.69 5.03
CA GLU A 67 -14.96 -1.30 3.99
C GLU A 67 -16.33 -0.62 3.81
N ALA A 68 -16.93 -0.15 4.92
CA ALA A 68 -18.18 0.59 4.89
C ALA A 68 -18.07 1.92 4.11
N ILE A 69 -16.95 2.63 4.24
CA ILE A 69 -16.70 3.89 3.53
C ILE A 69 -16.46 3.61 2.04
N ASP A 70 -15.70 2.58 1.70
CA ASP A 70 -15.48 2.21 0.30
C ASP A 70 -16.77 1.80 -0.41
N GLN A 71 -17.65 1.09 0.29
CA GLN A 71 -18.97 0.73 -0.25
C GLN A 71 -19.80 1.99 -0.54
N ILE A 72 -19.83 2.96 0.39
CA ILE A 72 -20.50 4.25 0.17
C ILE A 72 -19.93 4.95 -1.07
N ILE A 73 -18.60 5.06 -1.18
CA ILE A 73 -17.95 5.71 -2.31
C ILE A 73 -18.31 5.00 -3.62
N GLN A 74 -18.23 3.66 -3.67
CA GLN A 74 -18.57 2.91 -4.87
C GLN A 74 -20.03 3.09 -5.28
N ASP A 75 -20.96 3.11 -4.31
CA ASP A 75 -22.38 3.28 -4.59
C ASP A 75 -22.70 4.68 -5.11
N VAL A 76 -22.09 5.72 -4.53
CA VAL A 76 -22.25 7.10 -5.01
C VAL A 76 -21.63 7.26 -6.40
N LEU A 77 -20.43 6.73 -6.62
CA LEU A 77 -19.80 6.78 -7.94
C LEU A 77 -20.64 6.08 -9.00
N LYS A 78 -21.21 4.90 -8.72
CA LYS A 78 -22.11 4.21 -9.66
C LYS A 78 -23.39 4.99 -9.95
N SER A 79 -23.99 5.60 -8.94
CA SER A 79 -25.30 6.27 -9.07
C SER A 79 -25.25 7.70 -9.59
N HIS A 80 -24.17 8.44 -9.29
CA HIS A 80 -24.06 9.87 -9.58
C HIS A 80 -22.91 10.21 -10.54
N TYR A 81 -21.77 9.52 -10.47
CA TYR A 81 -20.64 9.87 -11.34
C TYR A 81 -20.63 9.10 -12.66
N LEU A 82 -20.92 7.80 -12.61
CA LEU A 82 -20.92 6.89 -13.76
C LEU A 82 -22.30 6.77 -14.44
N ASN A 83 -23.32 7.45 -13.91
CA ASN A 83 -24.65 7.51 -14.50
C ASN A 83 -24.67 8.45 -15.72
N LYS A 84 -25.59 8.23 -16.67
CA LYS A 84 -25.74 9.04 -17.89
C LYS A 84 -25.95 10.53 -17.59
N GLN A 85 -26.46 10.86 -16.41
CA GLN A 85 -26.61 12.22 -15.91
C GLN A 85 -25.30 12.67 -15.27
N LYS A 86 -24.65 13.69 -15.85
CA LYS A 86 -23.36 14.22 -15.38
C LYS A 86 -23.56 15.10 -14.14
N TYR A 87 -23.58 14.48 -12.97
CA TYR A 87 -23.51 15.24 -11.72
C TYR A 87 -22.11 15.83 -11.54
N SER A 88 -22.03 17.03 -10.96
CA SER A 88 -20.74 17.68 -10.68
C SER A 88 -20.01 16.99 -9.54
N ASP A 89 -18.68 17.12 -9.53
CA ASP A 89 -17.83 16.56 -8.48
C ASP A 89 -18.28 17.02 -7.09
N THR A 90 -18.72 18.26 -6.95
CA THR A 90 -19.25 18.82 -5.68
C THR A 90 -20.51 18.09 -5.19
N VAL A 91 -21.39 17.67 -6.10
CA VAL A 91 -22.60 16.94 -5.73
C VAL A 91 -22.25 15.51 -5.30
N VAL A 92 -21.31 14.87 -6.00
CA VAL A 92 -20.79 13.56 -5.64
C VAL A 92 -20.12 13.60 -4.25
N TRP A 93 -19.29 14.60 -3.97
CA TRP A 93 -18.65 14.78 -2.66
C TRP A 93 -19.66 14.99 -1.54
N ASN A 94 -20.61 15.91 -1.71
CA ASN A 94 -21.65 16.16 -0.70
C ASN A 94 -22.48 14.91 -0.41
N GLU A 95 -22.77 14.09 -1.43
CA GLU A 95 -23.53 12.86 -1.24
C GLU A 95 -22.73 11.79 -0.47
N ILE A 96 -21.41 11.67 -0.71
CA ILE A 96 -20.53 10.79 0.07
C ILE A 96 -20.52 11.22 1.54
N ASP A 97 -20.32 12.51 1.81
CA ASP A 97 -20.27 13.05 3.18
C ASP A 97 -21.59 12.83 3.93
N GLN A 98 -22.73 13.10 3.29
CA GLN A 98 -24.05 12.88 3.89
C GLN A 98 -24.29 11.40 4.22
N ARG A 99 -23.85 10.47 3.37
CA ARG A 99 -23.99 9.04 3.63
C ARG A 99 -23.07 8.56 4.73
N CYS A 100 -21.83 9.05 4.79
CA CYS A 100 -20.91 8.76 5.88
C CYS A 100 -21.45 9.27 7.23
N LEU A 101 -21.96 10.51 7.28
CA LEU A 101 -22.59 11.10 8.48
C LEU A 101 -23.79 10.29 8.95
N LYS A 102 -24.69 9.88 8.05
CA LYS A 102 -25.86 9.05 8.39
C LYS A 102 -25.47 7.69 8.99
N GLN A 103 -24.30 7.16 8.62
CA GLN A 103 -23.80 5.89 9.15
C GLN A 103 -22.88 6.06 10.37
N ASN A 104 -22.74 7.28 10.92
CA ASN A 104 -21.79 7.61 11.99
C ASN A 104 -20.34 7.20 11.67
N LEU A 105 -19.97 7.22 10.38
CA LEU A 105 -18.63 6.91 9.92
C LEU A 105 -17.85 8.22 9.84
N THR A 106 -16.96 8.44 10.81
CA THR A 106 -16.02 9.57 10.75
C THR A 106 -14.89 9.21 9.78
N VAL A 107 -14.80 9.96 8.69
CA VAL A 107 -13.61 10.02 7.83
C VAL A 107 -12.61 10.89 8.58
N GLY A 108 -11.72 10.26 9.35
CA GLY A 108 -10.66 10.90 10.13
C GLY A 108 -9.30 10.79 9.44
#